data_AF-A0A2G0WDN6-F1
#
_entry.id   AF-A0A2G0WDN6-F1
#
_cell.length_a   1.000
_cell.length_b   1.000
_cell.length_c   1.000
_cell.angle_alpha   90.00
_cell.angle_beta   90.00
_cell.angle_gamma   90.00
#
_symmetry.space_group_name_H-M   'P 1'
#
loop_
_entity.id
_entity.type
_entity.pdbx_description
1 polymer ?
#
loop_
_entity_poly.entity_id
_entity_poly.type
_entity_poly.pdbx_seq_one_letter_code
_entity_poly.pdbx_strand_id
1 'polypeptide(L)'
;MKRLLLLAPILLAACGESETVSVIKTQVINQLDPTRTLGNALDKRERCSSIKWDESTDGAGRNVVTYTCKMRAEGSNTILQSSFDKMIHDTRSAISTYKYQNEMALKAMPCIADDQYSVRTCESIKNGKLHAIAVSEDGIKKYEDLKDNEIDEVTQIISWSVIKNTPPSAVMLSAKYVVKMDDGALHELAQGRETLSDVYINNESLNPVKSLARQLAPPVCLNCL
;
A
#
# COMPACT_ATOMS: atom_id res chain seq x y z
N MET A 1 45.56 52.14 -7.71
CA MET A 1 44.35 51.46 -7.18
C MET A 1 44.52 49.96 -7.36
N LYS A 2 44.91 49.24 -6.30
CA LYS A 2 45.11 47.77 -6.33
C LYS A 2 43.74 47.10 -6.15
N ARG A 3 43.24 46.41 -7.19
CA ARG A 3 42.06 45.55 -7.10
C ARG A 3 42.47 44.22 -6.46
N LEU A 4 42.06 44.01 -5.22
CA LEU A 4 42.20 42.73 -4.52
C LEU A 4 41.10 41.79 -5.04
N LEU A 5 41.46 40.83 -5.90
CA LEU A 5 40.59 39.73 -6.29
C LEU A 5 40.51 38.74 -5.12
N LEU A 6 39.39 38.75 -4.40
CA LEU A 6 39.02 37.72 -3.43
C LEU A 6 38.66 36.44 -4.20
N LEU A 7 39.59 35.51 -4.31
CA LEU A 7 39.29 34.12 -4.65
C LEU A 7 38.53 33.51 -3.46
N ALA A 8 37.22 33.32 -3.62
CA ALA A 8 36.43 32.49 -2.73
C ALA A 8 36.83 31.02 -2.93
N PRO A 9 37.23 30.28 -1.88
CA PRO A 9 37.43 28.85 -1.99
C PRO A 9 36.05 28.19 -2.15
N ILE A 10 35.82 27.64 -3.34
CA ILE A 10 34.72 26.72 -3.59
C ILE A 10 35.01 25.50 -2.71
N LEU A 11 34.28 25.38 -1.60
CA LEU A 11 34.26 24.16 -0.80
C LEU A 11 33.72 23.04 -1.70
N LEU A 12 34.63 22.25 -2.27
CA LEU A 12 34.29 20.93 -2.79
C LEU A 12 33.86 20.09 -1.60
N ALA A 13 32.55 20.05 -1.33
CA ALA A 13 31.97 18.98 -0.53
C ALA A 13 32.32 17.67 -1.25
N ALA A 14 33.25 16.92 -0.66
CA ALA A 14 33.64 15.62 -1.16
C ALA A 14 32.38 14.75 -1.31
N CYS A 15 32.13 14.25 -2.52
CA CYS A 15 31.12 13.23 -2.81
C CYS A 15 31.53 11.86 -2.21
N GLY A 16 31.82 11.84 -0.91
CA GLY A 16 32.00 10.62 -0.13
C GLY A 16 30.65 10.19 0.42
N GLU A 17 30.37 8.89 0.38
CA GLU A 17 29.22 8.32 1.06
C GLU A 17 29.34 8.60 2.57
N SER A 18 28.26 9.12 3.17
CA SER A 18 28.26 9.49 4.59
C SER A 18 28.43 8.27 5.50
N GLU A 19 29.17 8.47 6.59
CA GLU A 19 29.32 7.50 7.68
C GLU A 19 27.95 7.03 8.21
N THR A 20 26.96 7.92 8.31
CA THR A 20 25.63 7.60 8.85
C THR A 20 24.87 6.66 7.91
N VAL A 21 24.94 6.88 6.59
CA VAL A 21 24.31 6.01 5.59
C VAL A 21 25.00 4.65 5.56
N SER A 22 26.33 4.61 5.69
CA SER A 22 27.11 3.39 5.75
C SER A 22 26.67 2.46 6.90
N VAL A 23 26.33 3.02 8.08
CA VAL A 23 25.81 2.23 9.22
C VAL A 23 24.53 1.45 8.89
N ILE A 24 23.69 1.95 7.99
CA ILE A 24 22.48 1.24 7.54
C ILE A 24 22.83 0.27 6.43
N LYS A 25 23.58 0.73 5.42
CA LYS A 25 23.88 -0.06 4.23
C LYS A 25 24.71 -1.31 4.50
N THR A 26 25.52 -1.32 5.56
CA THR A 26 26.39 -2.44 5.94
C THR A 26 25.69 -3.50 6.79
N GLN A 27 24.47 -3.25 7.28
CA GLN A 27 23.73 -4.22 8.09
C GLN A 27 23.42 -5.48 7.29
N VAL A 28 23.55 -6.64 7.95
CA VAL A 28 23.12 -7.93 7.40
C VAL A 28 21.92 -8.41 8.20
N ILE A 29 20.79 -8.59 7.52
CA ILE A 29 19.56 -9.09 8.13
C ILE A 29 19.57 -10.61 8.02
N ASN A 30 20.34 -11.26 8.90
CA ASN A 30 20.64 -12.70 8.85
C ASN A 30 19.40 -13.60 8.74
N GLN A 31 18.29 -13.21 9.35
CA GLN A 31 17.04 -13.96 9.31
C GLN A 31 16.31 -13.93 7.96
N LEU A 32 16.63 -12.96 7.08
CA LEU A 32 16.05 -12.86 5.74
C LEU A 32 17.03 -13.35 4.67
N ASP A 33 18.27 -12.87 4.71
CA ASP A 33 19.31 -13.27 3.77
C ASP A 33 20.70 -12.93 4.35
N PRO A 34 21.48 -13.94 4.78
CA PRO A 34 22.79 -13.72 5.36
C PRO A 34 23.87 -13.38 4.31
N THR A 35 23.57 -13.45 3.01
CA THR A 35 24.57 -13.33 1.93
C THR A 35 24.74 -11.92 1.38
N ARG A 36 23.84 -10.99 1.71
CA ARG A 36 23.90 -9.60 1.24
C ARG A 36 23.51 -8.60 2.31
N THR A 37 24.08 -7.40 2.20
CA THR A 37 23.76 -6.30 3.10
C THR A 37 22.43 -5.63 2.74
N LEU A 38 21.86 -4.89 3.68
CA LEU A 38 20.65 -4.09 3.48
C LEU A 38 20.84 -3.05 2.37
N GLY A 39 22.02 -2.42 2.32
CA GLY A 39 22.38 -1.50 1.24
C GLY A 39 22.36 -2.18 -0.12
N ASN A 40 22.92 -3.39 -0.24
CA ASN A 40 22.87 -4.17 -1.47
C ASN A 40 21.43 -4.52 -1.88
N ALA A 41 20.59 -4.91 -0.93
CA ALA A 41 19.18 -5.22 -1.18
C ALA A 41 18.38 -3.98 -1.61
N LEU A 42 18.65 -2.80 -1.04
CA LEU A 42 17.96 -1.55 -1.35
C LEU A 42 18.47 -0.86 -2.62
N ASP A 43 19.78 -0.82 -2.84
CA ASP A 43 20.42 -0.12 -3.96
C ASP A 43 20.25 -0.88 -5.29
N LYS A 44 19.97 -2.19 -5.24
CA LYS A 44 19.78 -3.03 -6.43
C LYS A 44 18.32 -3.43 -6.67
N ARG A 45 17.35 -2.73 -6.06
CA ARG A 45 15.92 -3.03 -6.27
C ARG A 45 15.52 -2.73 -7.71
N GLU A 46 15.27 -3.79 -8.49
CA GLU A 46 14.93 -3.70 -9.91
C GLU A 46 13.68 -2.86 -10.19
N ARG A 47 12.71 -2.84 -9.27
CA ARG A 47 11.45 -2.07 -9.37
C ARG A 47 11.63 -0.56 -9.17
N CYS A 48 12.79 -0.11 -8.68
CA CYS A 48 13.09 1.31 -8.51
C CYS A 48 13.62 1.90 -9.83
N SER A 49 13.03 2.99 -10.28
CA SER A 49 13.56 3.81 -11.39
C SER A 49 14.66 4.76 -10.93
N SER A 50 14.60 5.20 -9.66
CA SER A 50 15.66 6.00 -9.04
C SER A 50 15.70 5.77 -7.54
N ILE A 51 16.89 5.86 -6.97
CA ILE A 51 17.15 5.68 -5.54
C ILE A 51 17.86 6.92 -5.02
N LYS A 52 17.46 7.37 -3.83
CA LYS A 52 18.09 8.48 -3.12
C LYS A 52 18.22 8.13 -1.64
N TRP A 53 19.35 8.51 -1.07
CA TRP A 53 19.62 8.47 0.36
C TRP A 53 19.82 9.90 0.85
N ASP A 54 19.07 10.29 1.87
CA ASP A 54 19.15 11.61 2.49
C ASP A 54 19.43 11.47 3.99
N GLU A 55 20.15 12.44 4.53
CA GLU A 55 20.37 12.58 5.97
C GLU A 55 19.70 13.84 6.48
N SER A 56 19.14 13.74 7.68
CA SER A 56 18.54 14.86 8.39
C SER A 56 18.67 14.67 9.90
N THR A 57 18.34 15.71 10.64
CA THR A 57 18.16 15.64 12.08
C THR A 57 16.69 15.95 12.37
N ASP A 58 16.03 15.09 13.15
CA ASP A 58 14.63 15.33 13.50
C ASP A 58 14.48 16.28 14.70
N GLY A 59 13.23 16.61 15.04
CA GLY A 59 12.92 17.51 16.16
C GLY A 59 13.38 17.02 17.54
N ALA A 60 13.74 15.74 17.67
CA ALA A 60 14.30 15.16 18.89
C ALA A 60 15.84 15.12 18.88
N GLY A 61 16.48 15.70 17.85
CA GLY A 61 17.94 15.71 17.70
C GLY A 61 18.53 14.39 17.21
N ARG A 62 17.71 13.45 16.70
CA ARG A 62 18.20 12.15 16.21
C ARG A 62 18.70 12.29 14.79
N ASN A 63 19.82 11.62 14.47
CA ASN A 63 20.26 11.47 13.09
C ASN A 63 19.32 10.52 12.36
N VAL A 64 18.65 11.02 11.34
CA VAL A 64 17.72 10.25 10.51
C VAL A 64 18.29 10.08 9.13
N VAL A 65 18.31 8.85 8.65
CA VAL A 65 18.60 8.53 7.26
C VAL A 65 17.30 8.10 6.59
N THR A 66 17.04 8.66 5.41
CA THR A 66 15.86 8.35 4.60
C THR A 66 16.30 7.75 3.27
N TYR A 67 15.84 6.54 3.00
CA TYR A 67 15.86 5.92 1.68
C TYR A 67 14.59 6.28 0.93
N THR A 68 14.74 6.74 -0.29
CA THR A 68 13.65 7.00 -1.22
C THR A 68 13.86 6.19 -2.49
N CYS A 69 12.89 5.34 -2.82
CA CYS A 69 12.82 4.63 -4.08
C CYS A 69 11.62 5.14 -4.87
N LYS A 70 11.86 5.81 -6.00
CA LYS A 70 10.81 6.03 -7.00
C LYS A 70 10.63 4.74 -7.76
N MET A 71 9.42 4.22 -7.79
CA MET A 71 9.11 2.96 -8.45
C MET A 71 8.51 3.19 -9.83
N ARG A 72 8.62 2.18 -10.70
CA ARG A 72 7.88 2.16 -11.96
C ARG A 72 6.38 1.99 -11.68
N ALA A 73 5.56 2.87 -12.23
CA ALA A 73 4.11 2.84 -12.06
C ALA A 73 3.46 1.59 -12.67
N GLU A 74 3.97 1.12 -13.83
CA GLU A 74 3.45 -0.04 -14.57
C GLU A 74 3.22 -1.29 -13.70
N GLY A 75 4.23 -1.69 -12.91
CA GLY A 75 4.09 -2.83 -12.00
C GLY A 75 3.07 -2.60 -10.89
N SER A 76 2.96 -1.35 -10.42
CA SER A 76 1.95 -0.99 -9.41
C SER A 76 0.55 -0.96 -9.99
N ASN A 77 0.37 -0.50 -11.23
CA ASN A 77 -0.90 -0.55 -11.96
C ASN A 77 -1.35 -1.98 -12.21
N THR A 78 -0.43 -2.88 -12.59
CA THR A 78 -0.74 -4.31 -12.75
C THR A 78 -1.27 -4.92 -11.44
N ILE A 79 -0.65 -4.58 -10.30
CA ILE A 79 -1.08 -5.05 -8.97
C ILE A 79 -2.44 -4.45 -8.59
N LEU A 80 -2.66 -3.17 -8.87
CA LEU A 80 -3.92 -2.48 -8.57
C LEU A 80 -5.07 -3.08 -9.38
N GLN A 81 -4.91 -3.20 -10.70
CA GLN A 81 -5.90 -3.75 -11.62
C GLN A 81 -6.24 -5.21 -11.29
N SER A 82 -5.23 -6.05 -11.06
CA SER A 82 -5.46 -7.46 -10.67
C SER A 82 -6.16 -7.58 -9.31
N SER A 83 -5.93 -6.64 -8.39
CA SER A 83 -6.64 -6.58 -7.12
C SER A 83 -8.12 -6.23 -7.31
N PHE A 84 -8.44 -5.26 -8.19
CA PHE A 84 -9.82 -4.94 -8.55
C PHE A 84 -10.51 -6.10 -9.25
N ASP A 85 -9.86 -6.75 -10.21
CA ASP A 85 -10.42 -7.92 -10.90
C ASP A 85 -10.78 -9.04 -9.93
N LYS A 86 -9.89 -9.31 -8.96
CA LYS A 86 -10.15 -10.28 -7.91
C LYS A 86 -11.37 -9.87 -7.06
N MET A 87 -11.45 -8.61 -6.63
CA MET A 87 -12.58 -8.14 -5.81
C MET A 87 -13.91 -8.20 -6.56
N ILE A 88 -13.93 -7.83 -7.85
CA ILE A 88 -15.10 -7.96 -8.72
C ILE A 88 -15.51 -9.43 -8.83
N HIS A 89 -14.58 -10.33 -9.11
CA HIS A 89 -14.84 -11.77 -9.22
C HIS A 89 -15.41 -12.33 -7.91
N ASP A 90 -14.76 -12.04 -6.78
CA ASP A 90 -15.20 -12.53 -5.47
C ASP A 90 -16.60 -12.00 -5.13
N THR A 91 -16.88 -10.73 -5.43
CA THR A 91 -18.20 -10.11 -5.20
C THR A 91 -19.27 -10.73 -6.09
N ARG A 92 -18.99 -10.98 -7.38
CA ARG A 92 -19.91 -11.67 -8.29
C ARG A 92 -20.24 -13.08 -7.80
N SER A 93 -19.22 -13.83 -7.38
CA SER A 93 -19.38 -15.17 -6.82
C SER A 93 -20.26 -15.17 -5.57
N ALA A 94 -20.03 -14.20 -4.67
CA ALA A 94 -20.81 -14.04 -3.45
C ALA A 94 -22.27 -13.64 -3.74
N ILE A 95 -22.52 -12.70 -4.67
CA ILE A 95 -23.87 -12.35 -5.14
C ILE A 95 -24.59 -13.57 -5.72
N SER A 96 -23.92 -14.36 -6.57
CA SER A 96 -24.52 -15.56 -7.18
C SER A 96 -24.94 -16.57 -6.11
N THR A 97 -24.07 -16.83 -5.14
CA THR A 97 -24.35 -17.70 -4.00
C THR A 97 -25.54 -17.19 -3.18
N TYR A 98 -25.56 -15.88 -2.91
CA TYR A 98 -26.60 -15.25 -2.12
C TYR A 98 -27.96 -15.26 -2.83
N LYS A 99 -27.99 -15.01 -4.15
CA LYS A 99 -29.20 -15.13 -4.99
C LYS A 99 -29.78 -16.54 -4.92
N TYR A 100 -28.95 -17.56 -5.12
CA TYR A 100 -29.37 -18.96 -5.04
C TYR A 100 -29.95 -19.31 -3.66
N GLN A 101 -29.27 -18.93 -2.58
CA GLN A 101 -29.75 -19.15 -1.21
C GLN A 101 -31.09 -18.45 -0.94
N ASN A 102 -31.25 -17.22 -1.44
CA ASN A 102 -32.49 -16.46 -1.28
C ASN A 102 -33.66 -17.12 -2.03
N GLU A 103 -33.44 -17.57 -3.27
CA GLU A 103 -34.45 -18.29 -4.05
C GLU A 103 -34.89 -19.59 -3.37
N MET A 104 -33.94 -20.37 -2.85
CA MET A 104 -34.24 -21.61 -2.11
C MET A 104 -35.03 -21.32 -0.83
N ALA A 105 -34.65 -20.29 -0.07
CA ALA A 105 -35.37 -19.88 1.14
C ALA A 105 -36.81 -19.44 0.83
N LEU A 106 -37.02 -18.63 -0.21
CA LEU A 106 -38.35 -18.16 -0.62
C LEU A 106 -39.25 -19.30 -1.12
N LYS A 107 -38.67 -20.34 -1.75
CA LYS A 107 -39.41 -21.54 -2.16
C LYS A 107 -39.79 -22.42 -0.97
N ALA A 108 -38.89 -22.56 0.01
CA ALA A 108 -39.11 -23.39 1.20
C ALA A 108 -40.04 -22.73 2.22
N MET A 109 -40.02 -21.40 2.31
CA MET A 109 -40.85 -20.59 3.20
C MET A 109 -41.47 -19.45 2.39
N PRO A 110 -42.59 -19.68 1.68
CA PRO A 110 -43.32 -18.58 1.10
C PRO A 110 -43.79 -17.64 2.23
N CYS A 111 -43.79 -16.33 1.99
CA CYS A 111 -44.24 -15.33 2.96
C CYS A 111 -45.77 -15.39 3.16
N ILE A 112 -46.27 -16.51 3.68
CA ILE A 112 -47.68 -16.81 3.92
C ILE A 112 -47.79 -17.17 5.40
N ALA A 113 -48.53 -16.36 6.14
CA ALA A 113 -48.83 -16.56 7.55
C ALA A 113 -50.25 -16.09 7.84
N ASP A 114 -50.86 -16.59 8.91
CA ASP A 114 -52.23 -16.24 9.31
C ASP A 114 -52.33 -14.81 9.86
N ASP A 115 -51.21 -14.20 10.22
CA ASP A 115 -51.13 -12.85 10.77
C ASP A 115 -50.32 -11.89 9.87
N GLN A 116 -50.77 -10.63 9.80
CA GLN A 116 -50.12 -9.61 8.97
C GLN A 116 -48.71 -9.25 9.44
N TYR A 117 -48.38 -9.46 10.72
CA TYR A 117 -47.07 -9.08 11.27
C TYR A 117 -45.98 -10.02 10.73
N SER A 118 -46.25 -11.33 10.72
CA SER A 118 -45.36 -12.35 10.16
C SER A 118 -45.12 -12.15 8.66
N VAL A 119 -46.17 -11.82 7.90
CA VAL A 119 -46.05 -11.50 6.46
C VAL A 119 -45.14 -10.28 6.25
N ARG A 120 -45.38 -9.17 6.95
CA ARG A 120 -44.54 -7.95 6.85
C ARG A 120 -43.09 -8.22 7.23
N THR A 121 -42.85 -9.01 8.27
CA THR A 121 -41.50 -9.38 8.70
C THR A 121 -40.76 -10.17 7.62
N CYS A 122 -41.43 -11.15 7.00
CA CYS A 122 -40.88 -11.92 5.89
C CYS A 122 -40.56 -11.04 4.67
N GLU A 123 -41.47 -10.15 4.29
CA GLU A 123 -41.25 -9.19 3.20
C GLU A 123 -40.10 -8.22 3.49
N SER A 124 -39.97 -7.73 4.72
CA SER A 124 -38.86 -6.87 5.12
C SER A 124 -37.52 -7.58 4.98
N ILE A 125 -37.43 -8.84 5.42
CA ILE A 125 -36.21 -9.66 5.27
C ILE A 125 -35.90 -9.84 3.77
N LYS A 126 -36.90 -10.19 2.96
CA LYS A 126 -36.73 -10.35 1.50
C LYS A 126 -36.22 -9.06 0.86
N ASN A 127 -36.82 -7.92 1.16
CA ASN A 127 -36.43 -6.63 0.62
C ASN A 127 -35.01 -6.24 1.05
N GLY A 128 -34.66 -6.51 2.31
CA GLY A 128 -33.31 -6.34 2.82
C GLY A 128 -32.26 -7.14 2.04
N LYS A 129 -32.56 -8.42 1.73
CA LYS A 129 -31.68 -9.27 0.92
C LYS A 129 -31.52 -8.75 -0.51
N LEU A 130 -32.60 -8.28 -1.13
CA LEU A 130 -32.55 -7.68 -2.46
C LEU A 130 -31.74 -6.38 -2.46
N HIS A 131 -31.87 -5.57 -1.41
CA HIS A 131 -31.08 -4.36 -1.24
C HIS A 131 -29.58 -4.68 -1.12
N ALA A 132 -29.20 -5.66 -0.30
CA ALA A 132 -27.82 -6.12 -0.15
C ALA A 132 -27.19 -6.57 -1.48
N ILE A 133 -27.95 -7.28 -2.31
CA ILE A 133 -27.54 -7.63 -3.68
C ILE A 133 -27.31 -6.36 -4.51
N ALA A 134 -28.28 -5.45 -4.55
CA ALA A 134 -28.20 -4.23 -5.35
C ALA A 134 -27.01 -3.35 -4.96
N VAL A 135 -26.74 -3.18 -3.66
CA VAL A 135 -25.57 -2.46 -3.14
C VAL A 135 -24.27 -3.13 -3.60
N SER A 136 -24.23 -4.47 -3.60
CA SER A 136 -23.04 -5.22 -4.03
C SER A 136 -22.82 -5.13 -5.55
N GLU A 137 -23.90 -5.10 -6.34
CA GLU A 137 -23.85 -4.86 -7.80
C GLU A 137 -23.38 -3.44 -8.12
N ASP A 138 -23.83 -2.43 -7.36
CA ASP A 138 -23.32 -1.06 -7.45
C ASP A 138 -21.83 -0.96 -7.07
N GLY A 139 -21.41 -1.72 -6.05
CA GLY A 139 -20.00 -1.86 -5.69
C GLY A 139 -19.14 -2.43 -6.83
N ILE A 140 -19.65 -3.41 -7.59
CA ILE A 140 -18.94 -3.92 -8.78
C ILE A 140 -18.71 -2.82 -9.81
N LYS A 141 -19.74 -2.02 -10.13
CA LYS A 141 -19.61 -0.92 -11.11
C LYS A 141 -18.56 0.10 -10.67
N LYS A 142 -18.56 0.45 -9.38
CA LYS A 142 -17.54 1.35 -8.83
C LYS A 142 -16.12 0.78 -8.94
N TYR A 143 -15.93 -0.53 -8.75
CA TYR A 143 -14.62 -1.13 -9.03
C TYR A 143 -14.25 -1.03 -10.51
N GLU A 144 -15.20 -1.22 -11.42
CA GLU A 144 -14.99 -1.09 -12.86
C GLU A 144 -14.60 0.34 -13.24
N ASP A 145 -15.31 1.35 -12.70
CA ASP A 145 -14.99 2.77 -12.92
C ASP A 145 -13.60 3.13 -12.36
N LEU A 146 -13.21 2.57 -11.22
CA LEU A 146 -11.88 2.79 -10.63
C LEU A 146 -10.73 2.18 -11.45
N LYS A 147 -11.01 1.26 -12.38
CA LYS A 147 -9.96 0.72 -13.25
C LYS A 147 -9.47 1.73 -14.29
N ASP A 148 -10.25 2.77 -14.55
CA ASP A 148 -9.87 3.85 -15.45
C ASP A 148 -8.88 4.83 -14.80
N ASN A 149 -8.79 4.84 -13.45
CA ASN A 149 -7.84 5.65 -12.71
C ASN A 149 -6.54 4.87 -12.51
N GLU A 150 -5.47 5.35 -13.13
CA GLU A 150 -4.15 4.76 -13.00
C GLU A 150 -3.29 5.46 -11.95
N ILE A 151 -2.33 4.72 -11.42
CA ILE A 151 -1.25 5.26 -10.61
C ILE A 151 -0.28 5.99 -11.55
N ASP A 152 -0.05 7.27 -11.27
CA ASP A 152 0.93 8.13 -11.95
C ASP A 152 2.33 7.95 -11.33
N GLU A 153 2.42 8.06 -10.00
CA GLU A 153 3.69 7.96 -9.28
C GLU A 153 3.60 7.06 -8.05
N VAL A 154 4.64 6.26 -7.81
CA VAL A 154 4.81 5.49 -6.57
C VAL A 154 6.19 5.75 -5.99
N THR A 155 6.23 6.17 -4.74
CA THR A 155 7.47 6.38 -4.01
C THR A 155 7.45 5.59 -2.71
N GLN A 156 8.42 4.68 -2.54
CA GLN A 156 8.67 4.06 -1.24
C GLN A 156 9.64 4.93 -0.45
N ILE A 157 9.30 5.19 0.81
CA ILE A 157 10.10 5.96 1.75
C ILE A 157 10.33 5.09 2.99
N ILE A 158 11.59 4.86 3.33
CA ILE A 158 11.99 4.16 4.56
C ILE A 158 12.91 5.10 5.34
N SER A 159 12.63 5.31 6.62
CA SER A 159 13.43 6.16 7.49
C SER A 159 13.98 5.38 8.68
N TRP A 160 15.24 5.61 9.02
CA TRP A 160 15.90 5.03 10.18
C TRP A 160 16.49 6.12 11.07
N SER A 161 16.41 5.90 12.38
CA SER A 161 17.22 6.61 13.35
C SER A 161 18.55 5.88 13.47
N VAL A 162 19.66 6.60 13.35
CA VAL A 162 21.01 6.04 13.53
C VAL A 162 21.54 6.41 14.91
N ILE A 163 21.93 5.38 15.67
CA ILE A 163 22.48 5.51 17.02
C ILE A 163 23.96 5.15 16.95
N LYS A 164 24.83 6.15 17.03
CA LYS A 164 26.28 5.92 16.99
C LYS A 164 26.72 5.11 18.21
N ASN A 165 27.62 4.15 18.00
CA ASN A 165 28.31 3.39 19.05
C ASN A 165 27.40 2.59 20.00
N THR A 166 26.18 2.21 19.59
CA THR A 166 25.28 1.38 20.41
C THR A 166 24.47 0.43 19.54
N PRO A 167 24.56 -0.91 19.73
CA PRO A 167 23.68 -1.86 19.06
C PRO A 167 22.24 -1.79 19.61
N PRO A 168 21.21 -1.86 18.74
CA PRO A 168 21.29 -1.80 17.28
C PRO A 168 21.65 -0.39 16.79
N SER A 169 22.65 -0.30 15.92
CA SER A 169 23.20 0.99 15.44
C SER A 169 22.25 1.76 14.51
N ALA A 170 21.15 1.14 14.06
CA ALA A 170 20.03 1.84 13.46
C ALA A 170 18.70 1.18 13.81
N VAL A 171 17.65 1.99 13.92
CA VAL A 171 16.27 1.56 14.19
C VAL A 171 15.37 2.13 13.10
N MET A 172 14.61 1.27 12.41
CA MET A 172 13.63 1.71 11.42
C MET A 172 12.50 2.48 12.12
N LEU A 173 12.31 3.74 11.75
CA LEU A 173 11.28 4.62 12.28
C LEU A 173 9.97 4.48 11.52
N SER A 174 10.04 4.42 10.19
CA SER A 174 8.87 4.31 9.33
C SER A 174 9.23 3.68 7.99
N ALA A 175 8.21 3.08 7.37
CA ALA A 175 8.26 2.58 6.01
C ALA A 175 6.87 2.74 5.40
N LYS A 176 6.79 3.46 4.29
CA LYS A 176 5.52 3.76 3.62
C LYS A 176 5.69 3.89 2.11
N TYR A 177 4.57 3.75 1.42
CA TYR A 177 4.41 4.11 0.02
C TYR A 177 3.61 5.40 -0.03
N VAL A 178 4.04 6.32 -0.87
CA VAL A 178 3.24 7.46 -1.31
C VAL A 178 2.85 7.17 -2.74
N VAL A 179 1.55 7.02 -2.96
CA VAL A 179 0.96 6.72 -4.27
C VAL A 179 0.19 7.96 -4.73
N LYS A 180 0.52 8.44 -5.92
CA LYS A 180 -0.19 9.52 -6.59
C LYS A 180 -0.97 8.93 -7.76
N MET A 181 -2.28 9.14 -7.74
CA MET A 181 -3.18 8.77 -8.83
C MET A 181 -3.11 9.85 -9.93
N ASP A 182 -3.53 9.49 -11.14
CA ASP A 182 -3.65 10.37 -12.31
C ASP A 182 -4.57 11.59 -12.09
N ASP A 183 -5.64 11.41 -11.31
CA ASP A 183 -6.54 12.47 -10.86
C ASP A 183 -5.91 13.44 -9.83
N GLY A 184 -4.68 13.16 -9.40
CA GLY A 184 -3.91 13.93 -8.43
C GLY A 184 -4.13 13.51 -6.97
N ALA A 185 -4.99 12.52 -6.69
CA ALA A 185 -5.18 12.01 -5.34
C ALA A 185 -3.90 11.38 -4.79
N LEU A 186 -3.64 11.60 -3.50
CA LEU A 186 -2.46 11.10 -2.80
C LEU A 186 -2.87 10.13 -1.69
N HIS A 187 -2.23 8.96 -1.70
CA HIS A 187 -2.46 7.90 -0.72
C HIS A 187 -1.15 7.50 -0.04
N GLU A 188 -1.16 7.48 1.29
CA GLU A 188 -0.07 6.94 2.08
C GLU A 188 -0.40 5.54 2.57
N LEU A 189 0.45 4.57 2.24
CA LEU A 189 0.27 3.17 2.60
C LEU A 189 1.41 2.76 3.53
N ALA A 190 1.11 2.58 4.81
CA ALA A 190 2.07 2.07 5.76
C ALA A 190 2.46 0.61 5.41
N GLN A 191 3.75 0.34 5.36
CA GLN A 191 4.27 -1.00 5.07
C GLN A 191 4.61 -1.78 6.36
N GLY A 192 4.99 -1.07 7.42
CA GLY A 192 5.23 -1.64 8.74
C GLY A 192 6.28 -2.76 8.73
N ARG A 193 5.97 -3.87 9.38
CA ARG A 193 6.90 -5.00 9.60
C ARG A 193 7.28 -5.78 8.33
N GLU A 194 6.45 -5.71 7.29
CA GLU A 194 6.68 -6.45 6.04
C GLU A 194 7.73 -5.79 5.14
N THR A 195 8.22 -4.60 5.53
CA THR A 195 9.16 -3.79 4.74
C THR A 195 10.43 -4.55 4.38
N LEU A 196 11.10 -5.15 5.36
CA LEU A 196 12.35 -5.85 5.10
C LEU A 196 12.10 -7.11 4.26
N SER A 197 11.00 -7.83 4.51
CA SER A 197 10.61 -8.97 3.68
C SER A 197 10.37 -8.56 2.22
N ASP A 198 9.66 -7.45 1.95
CA ASP A 198 9.47 -6.90 0.59
C ASP A 198 10.80 -6.47 -0.05
N VAL A 199 11.71 -5.87 0.72
CA VAL A 199 13.04 -5.46 0.23
C VAL A 199 13.88 -6.67 -0.18
N TYR A 200 13.90 -7.71 0.64
CA TYR A 200 14.75 -8.88 0.39
C TYR A 200 14.12 -9.87 -0.60
N ILE A 201 12.84 -10.21 -0.44
CA ILE A 201 12.18 -11.16 -1.34
C ILE A 201 11.93 -10.51 -2.71
N ASN A 202 11.73 -9.19 -2.74
CA ASN A 202 11.47 -8.41 -3.95
C ASN A 202 10.33 -9.02 -4.80
N ASN A 203 9.30 -9.55 -4.16
CA ASN A 203 8.11 -10.03 -4.85
C ASN A 203 6.94 -9.06 -4.64
N GLU A 204 6.01 -9.07 -5.58
CA GLU A 204 4.82 -8.23 -5.54
C GLU A 204 3.82 -8.67 -4.46
N SER A 205 4.09 -9.80 -3.76
CA SER A 205 3.15 -10.37 -2.82
C SER A 205 2.91 -9.46 -1.61
N LEU A 206 3.98 -8.77 -1.17
CA LEU A 206 4.02 -7.83 -0.04
C LEU A 206 3.88 -6.36 -0.46
N ASN A 207 3.55 -6.08 -1.72
CA ASN A 207 3.39 -4.72 -2.20
C ASN A 207 2.15 -4.05 -1.54
N PRO A 208 2.31 -2.92 -0.81
CA PRO A 208 1.21 -2.23 -0.15
C PRO A 208 0.13 -1.70 -1.10
N VAL A 209 0.38 -1.60 -2.41
CA VAL A 209 -0.63 -1.23 -3.42
C VAL A 209 -1.85 -2.16 -3.39
N LYS A 210 -1.71 -3.42 -2.96
CA LYS A 210 -2.87 -4.30 -2.73
C LYS A 210 -3.82 -3.77 -1.66
N SER A 211 -3.28 -3.09 -0.65
CA SER A 211 -4.06 -2.42 0.39
C SER A 211 -4.73 -1.15 -0.14
N LEU A 212 -4.13 -0.47 -1.12
CA LEU A 212 -4.77 0.67 -1.79
C LEU A 212 -6.07 0.26 -2.47
N ALA A 213 -6.07 -0.86 -3.20
CA ALA A 213 -7.30 -1.38 -3.82
C ALA A 213 -8.43 -1.57 -2.80
N ARG A 214 -8.11 -1.99 -1.57
CA ARG A 214 -9.08 -2.15 -0.47
C ARG A 214 -9.50 -0.83 0.17
N GLN A 215 -8.65 0.19 0.15
CA GLN A 215 -9.00 1.53 0.63
C GLN A 215 -9.92 2.26 -0.36
N LEU A 216 -9.70 2.04 -1.66
CA LEU A 216 -10.55 2.54 -2.73
C LEU A 216 -11.83 1.72 -2.89
N ALA A 217 -11.89 0.54 -2.27
CA ALA A 217 -13.03 -0.36 -2.39
C ALA A 217 -14.33 0.31 -1.92
N PRO A 218 -15.38 0.29 -2.75
CA PRO A 218 -16.70 0.70 -2.31
C PRO A 218 -17.23 -0.26 -1.23
N PRO A 219 -18.19 0.20 -0.41
CA PRO A 219 -18.84 -0.69 0.54
C PRO A 219 -19.57 -1.82 -0.21
N VAL A 220 -19.14 -3.05 0.04
CA VAL A 220 -19.88 -4.25 -0.37
C VAL A 220 -20.52 -4.81 0.89
N CYS A 221 -21.84 -5.03 0.87
CA CYS A 221 -22.51 -5.58 2.03
C CYS A 221 -23.56 -6.62 1.69
N LEU A 222 -23.13 -7.89 1.79
CA LEU A 222 -24.01 -9.05 1.63
C LEU A 222 -24.63 -9.51 2.97
N ASN A 223 -24.17 -8.95 4.10
CA ASN A 223 -24.62 -9.27 5.46
C ASN A 223 -25.10 -8.04 6.26
N CYS A 224 -25.46 -6.93 5.61
CA CYS A 224 -26.03 -5.76 6.30
C CYS A 224 -27.53 -5.95 6.52
N LEU A 225 -27.89 -6.87 7.41
CA LEU A 225 -29.27 -7.07 7.88
C LEU A 225 -29.28 -7.31 9.38
#